data_AF-A0A7H0VB54-F1
#
_entry.id   AF-A0A7H0VB54-F1
#
_cell.length_a   1.000
_cell.length_b   1.000
_cell.length_c   1.000
_cell.angle_alpha   90.00
_cell.angle_beta   90.00
_cell.angle_gamma   90.00
#
_symmetry.space_group_name_H-M   'P 1'
#
loop_
_entity.id
_entity.type
_entity.pdbx_description
1 polymer ?
#
loop_
_entity_poly.entity_id
_entity_poly.type
_entity_poly.pdbx_seq_one_letter_code
_entity_poly.pdbx_strand_id
1 'polypeptide(L)'
;MKIQKPSKALAVEVMPSAQYEQAYKQASIGRQVNNRPISNIGAVAQGGGLGFGSDIMPETITANYANETATPVTVMLFDPLGINAGILGGTYVDPTSWSGGLSNALIKEFFKHRPSSFKGFNYRVTTGSAAQFDQAVKWHKGQIDGSSVTRPLNIGQYQRNTQQNTLIQTIDTQFYIDQFSAMTFVVGANTTIAVDFVFGEVLNSVVGG
;
A
#
# COMPACT_ATOMS: atom_id res chain seq x y z
N MET A 1 21.67 27.62 -46.60
CA MET A 1 21.52 28.08 -45.21
C MET A 1 20.29 27.37 -44.63
N LYS A 2 20.45 26.34 -43.78
CA LYS A 2 19.33 25.56 -43.22
C LYS A 2 18.90 26.17 -41.89
N ILE A 3 17.64 26.60 -41.79
CA ILE A 3 17.07 27.20 -40.58
C ILE A 3 16.60 26.06 -39.66
N GLN A 4 17.30 25.90 -38.53
CA GLN A 4 16.95 24.94 -37.48
C GLN A 4 15.84 25.54 -36.61
N LYS A 5 14.66 24.91 -36.59
CA LYS A 5 13.55 25.32 -35.71
C LYS A 5 13.89 24.96 -34.26
N PRO A 6 13.64 25.84 -33.27
CA PRO A 6 13.86 25.54 -31.86
C PRO A 6 12.83 24.51 -31.36
N SER A 7 13.30 23.50 -30.63
CA SER A 7 12.45 22.53 -29.94
C SER A 7 11.67 23.21 -28.82
N LYS A 8 10.34 23.06 -28.82
CA LYS A 8 9.50 23.43 -27.67
C LYS A 8 9.89 22.55 -26.48
N ALA A 9 10.38 23.18 -25.41
CA ALA A 9 10.52 22.53 -24.11
C ALA A 9 9.12 22.13 -23.61
N LEU A 10 8.95 20.86 -23.25
CA LEU A 10 7.78 20.35 -22.54
C LEU A 10 7.74 21.02 -21.17
N ALA A 11 6.77 21.90 -20.94
CA ALA A 11 6.49 22.43 -19.63
C ALA A 11 5.91 21.30 -18.77
N VAL A 12 6.67 20.82 -17.80
CA VAL A 12 6.15 19.96 -16.74
C VAL A 12 5.30 20.86 -15.86
N GLU A 13 3.98 20.78 -16.02
CA GLU A 13 3.04 21.52 -15.18
C GLU A 13 3.05 20.89 -13.78
N VAL A 14 3.87 21.45 -12.90
CA VAL A 14 3.95 21.07 -11.49
C VAL A 14 2.64 21.53 -10.85
N MET A 15 1.79 20.59 -10.44
CA MET A 15 0.57 20.91 -9.72
C MET A 15 0.89 21.75 -8.46
N PRO A 16 0.15 22.83 -8.18
CA PRO A 16 0.41 23.69 -7.04
C PRO A 16 0.26 22.94 -5.71
N SER A 17 1.26 23.07 -4.83
CA SER A 17 1.35 22.40 -3.52
C SER A 17 0.10 22.53 -2.62
N ALA A 18 -0.69 23.60 -2.80
CA ALA A 18 -1.91 23.83 -2.03
C ALA A 18 -3.05 22.82 -2.33
N GLN A 19 -3.13 22.29 -3.55
CA GLN A 19 -4.14 21.26 -3.88
C GLN A 19 -3.76 19.89 -3.31
N TYR A 20 -2.46 19.60 -3.27
CA TYR A 20 -1.93 18.44 -2.56
C TYR A 20 -2.29 18.50 -1.06
N GLU A 21 -2.07 19.64 -0.40
CA GLU A 21 -2.40 19.83 1.03
C GLU A 21 -3.90 19.66 1.37
N GLN A 22 -4.81 20.05 0.47
CA GLN A 22 -6.24 19.88 0.72
C GLN A 22 -6.70 18.42 0.58
N ALA A 23 -6.16 17.66 -0.36
CA ALA A 23 -6.36 16.21 -0.41
C ALA A 23 -5.73 15.51 0.82
N TYR A 24 -4.58 16.02 1.30
CA TYR A 24 -3.89 15.49 2.49
C TYR A 24 -4.65 15.72 3.82
N LYS A 25 -5.46 16.78 3.95
CA LYS A 25 -6.22 17.07 5.17
C LYS A 25 -7.49 16.21 5.31
N GLN A 26 -8.14 15.85 4.20
CA GLN A 26 -9.36 15.02 4.23
C GLN A 26 -9.09 13.55 4.56
N ALA A 27 -7.86 13.07 4.37
CA ALA A 27 -7.43 11.74 4.80
C ALA A 27 -7.22 11.62 6.33
N SER A 28 -7.32 12.73 7.09
CA SER A 28 -6.90 12.78 8.51
C SER A 28 -8.03 12.63 9.54
N ILE A 29 -9.24 12.30 9.13
CA ILE A 29 -10.29 11.92 10.06
C ILE A 29 -10.72 10.52 9.69
N GLY A 30 -10.07 9.52 10.29
CA GLY A 30 -10.58 8.16 10.33
C GLY A 30 -11.94 8.19 10.99
N ARG A 31 -12.99 8.35 10.18
CA ARG A 31 -14.36 8.27 10.64
C ARG A 31 -14.67 6.78 10.69
N GLN A 32 -15.14 6.29 11.84
CA GLN A 32 -15.71 4.95 11.94
C GLN A 32 -16.90 4.88 10.99
N VAL A 33 -16.72 4.23 9.84
CA VAL A 33 -17.83 3.88 8.97
C VAL A 33 -17.91 2.36 8.96
N ASN A 34 -18.83 1.84 9.78
CA ASN A 34 -19.38 0.49 9.70
C ASN A 34 -18.61 -0.62 10.44
N ASN A 35 -19.27 -1.28 11.41
CA ASN A 35 -18.81 -2.52 12.08
C ASN A 35 -19.03 -3.77 11.20
N ARG A 36 -19.05 -3.59 9.88
CA ARG A 36 -19.16 -4.69 8.91
C ARG A 36 -17.82 -4.76 8.19
N PRO A 37 -17.34 -5.97 7.82
CA PRO A 37 -16.30 -6.07 6.80
C PRO A 37 -16.67 -5.18 5.63
N ILE A 38 -15.70 -4.50 5.01
CA ILE A 38 -15.95 -3.72 3.79
C ILE A 38 -16.54 -4.70 2.77
N SER A 39 -17.85 -4.60 2.60
CA SER A 39 -18.70 -5.48 1.81
C SER A 39 -19.53 -4.55 0.94
N ASN A 40 -18.98 -4.25 -0.24
CA ASN A 40 -19.68 -3.76 -1.42
C ASN A 40 -18.72 -3.87 -2.59
N ILE A 41 -18.73 -5.07 -3.16
CA ILE A 41 -18.14 -5.47 -4.43
C ILE A 41 -18.92 -4.72 -5.51
N GLY A 42 -18.44 -3.55 -5.89
CA GLY A 42 -18.80 -2.97 -7.19
C GLY A 42 -18.00 -3.75 -8.22
N ALA A 43 -18.68 -4.48 -9.11
CA ALA A 43 -18.00 -5.27 -10.13
C ALA A 43 -17.09 -4.38 -10.98
N VAL A 44 -15.77 -4.46 -10.77
CA VAL A 44 -14.82 -4.10 -11.80
C VAL A 44 -14.83 -5.28 -12.76
N ALA A 45 -15.29 -5.04 -13.99
CA ALA A 45 -15.55 -6.07 -14.98
C ALA A 45 -14.36 -7.04 -15.11
N GLN A 46 -14.65 -8.32 -14.92
CA GLN A 46 -13.72 -9.43 -15.05
C GLN A 46 -13.34 -9.59 -16.53
N GLY A 47 -12.34 -8.85 -16.98
CA GLY A 47 -11.69 -9.04 -18.27
C GLY A 47 -10.55 -10.03 -18.13
N GLY A 48 -10.67 -11.21 -18.74
CA GLY A 48 -9.68 -12.29 -18.63
C GLY A 48 -8.30 -11.96 -19.23
N GLY A 49 -7.30 -12.71 -18.75
CA GLY A 49 -6.03 -12.94 -19.45
C GLY A 49 -4.82 -12.20 -18.89
N LEU A 50 -4.11 -12.84 -17.95
CA LEU A 50 -2.74 -12.48 -17.58
C LEU A 50 -1.78 -12.75 -18.76
N GLY A 51 -1.73 -11.80 -19.68
CA GLY A 51 -0.77 -11.73 -20.77
C GLY A 51 -0.48 -10.26 -21.04
N PHE A 52 0.53 -9.71 -20.36
CA PHE A 52 1.18 -8.40 -20.60
C PHE A 52 0.28 -7.25 -21.13
N GLY A 53 -0.97 -7.17 -20.65
CA GLY A 53 -1.96 -6.25 -21.20
C GLY A 53 -3.30 -6.19 -20.46
N SER A 54 -3.59 -7.07 -19.49
CA SER A 54 -4.74 -6.89 -18.60
C SER A 54 -4.33 -6.09 -17.37
N ASP A 55 -4.56 -4.77 -17.38
CA ASP A 55 -4.26 -3.93 -16.23
C ASP A 55 -5.27 -3.91 -15.09
N ILE A 56 -5.77 -5.09 -14.77
CA ILE A 56 -6.76 -5.31 -13.72
C ILE A 56 -6.08 -6.07 -12.58
N MET A 57 -5.67 -5.33 -11.54
CA MET A 57 -5.43 -5.95 -10.23
C MET A 57 -6.77 -6.43 -9.66
N PRO A 58 -6.81 -7.55 -8.92
CA PRO A 58 -8.03 -7.96 -8.24
C PRO A 58 -8.45 -6.88 -7.23
N GLU A 59 -9.76 -6.74 -6.98
CA GLU A 59 -10.32 -5.76 -6.05
C GLU A 59 -9.69 -5.84 -4.65
N THR A 60 -9.23 -7.03 -4.28
CA THR A 60 -8.45 -7.25 -3.07
C THR A 60 -7.18 -8.04 -3.41
N ILE A 61 -6.05 -7.58 -2.88
CA ILE A 61 -4.80 -8.35 -2.85
C ILE A 61 -4.44 -8.67 -1.40
N THR A 62 -4.06 -9.90 -1.13
CA THR A 62 -3.62 -10.33 0.20
C THR A 62 -2.11 -10.52 0.20
N ALA A 63 -1.40 -9.84 1.11
CA ALA A 63 -0.02 -10.16 1.45
C ALA A 63 0.00 -11.16 2.61
N ASN A 64 0.73 -12.26 2.48
CA ASN A 64 0.94 -13.21 3.57
C ASN A 64 2.40 -13.20 4.00
N TYR A 65 2.64 -13.26 5.31
CA TYR A 65 3.98 -13.42 5.85
C TYR A 65 3.98 -14.31 7.09
N ALA A 66 4.90 -15.26 7.14
CA ALA A 66 5.17 -16.10 8.30
C ALA A 66 6.53 -15.74 8.90
N ASN A 67 6.54 -15.23 10.13
CA ASN A 67 7.77 -15.05 10.89
C ASN A 67 8.07 -16.33 11.68
N GLU A 68 8.90 -17.20 11.13
CA GLU A 68 9.34 -18.44 11.79
C GLU A 68 10.56 -18.22 12.71
N THR A 69 10.96 -16.97 12.93
CA THR A 69 12.12 -16.63 13.76
C THR A 69 11.72 -16.33 15.21
N ALA A 70 12.71 -16.37 16.10
CA ALA A 70 12.54 -16.05 17.52
C ALA A 70 12.46 -14.53 17.82
N THR A 71 12.62 -13.67 16.81
CA THR A 71 12.64 -12.21 16.96
C THR A 71 11.62 -11.55 16.05
N PRO A 72 11.09 -10.36 16.39
CA PRO A 72 10.25 -9.62 15.45
C PRO A 72 10.99 -9.31 14.15
N VAL A 73 10.27 -9.40 13.02
CA VAL A 73 10.79 -9.07 11.68
C VAL A 73 9.95 -7.97 11.07
N THR A 74 10.58 -7.04 10.36
CA THR A 74 9.87 -5.97 9.64
C THR A 74 9.67 -6.35 8.19
N VAL A 75 8.42 -6.56 7.81
CA VAL A 75 8.01 -6.81 6.42
C VAL A 75 7.81 -5.47 5.74
N MET A 76 8.36 -5.30 4.53
CA MET A 76 8.12 -4.13 3.69
C MET A 76 7.29 -4.53 2.47
N LEU A 77 6.18 -3.85 2.29
CA LEU A 77 5.30 -4.00 1.15
C LEU A 77 5.41 -2.77 0.26
N PHE A 78 5.20 -2.99 -1.03
CA PHE A 78 5.04 -1.91 -2.00
C PHE A 78 6.18 -0.89 -2.05
N ASP A 79 7.44 -1.30 -1.98
CA ASP A 79 8.61 -0.44 -2.27
C ASP A 79 9.23 -0.83 -3.63
N PRO A 80 8.67 -0.38 -4.77
CA PRO A 80 9.06 -0.90 -6.08
C PRO A 80 10.50 -0.62 -6.47
N LEU A 81 10.99 0.57 -6.09
CA LEU A 81 12.30 1.05 -6.46
C LEU A 81 13.35 0.80 -5.37
N GLY A 82 12.97 0.22 -4.23
CA GLY A 82 13.86 0.05 -3.08
C GLY A 82 14.27 1.36 -2.41
N ILE A 83 13.61 2.47 -2.73
CA ILE A 83 13.97 3.81 -2.26
C ILE A 83 13.73 3.91 -0.75
N ASN A 84 12.60 3.41 -0.26
CA ASN A 84 12.28 3.47 1.16
C ASN A 84 13.23 2.57 1.96
N ALA A 85 13.51 1.36 1.48
CA ALA A 85 14.49 0.48 2.11
C ALA A 85 15.88 1.15 2.19
N GLY A 86 16.33 1.78 1.10
CA GLY A 86 17.61 2.48 1.03
C GLY A 86 17.70 3.67 1.98
N ILE A 87 16.66 4.52 2.03
CA ILE A 87 16.64 5.73 2.87
C ILE A 87 16.54 5.37 4.37
N LEU A 88 15.71 4.37 4.71
CA LEU A 88 15.46 4.02 6.11
C LEU A 88 16.58 3.20 6.74
N GLY A 89 17.46 2.57 5.94
CA GLY A 89 18.69 1.92 6.41
C GLY A 89 18.47 0.69 7.30
N GLY A 90 17.34 -0.01 7.17
CA GLY A 90 16.97 -1.18 7.96
C GLY A 90 17.03 -2.51 7.20
N THR A 91 16.90 -3.63 7.92
CA THR A 91 16.67 -4.95 7.31
C THR A 91 15.17 -5.16 7.13
N TYR A 92 14.75 -5.25 5.87
CA TYR A 92 13.37 -5.50 5.49
C TYR A 92 13.27 -6.79 4.71
N VAL A 93 12.17 -7.50 4.91
CA VAL A 93 11.85 -8.69 4.12
C VAL A 93 10.60 -8.44 3.29
N ASP A 94 10.55 -9.07 2.13
CA ASP A 94 9.34 -9.14 1.32
C ASP A 94 8.33 -10.10 1.96
N PRO A 95 7.01 -9.99 1.65
CA PRO A 95 6.04 -10.97 2.10
C PRO A 95 6.33 -12.33 1.46
N THR A 96 5.96 -13.40 2.16
CA THR A 96 6.20 -14.79 1.74
C THR A 96 5.39 -15.12 0.49
N SER A 97 4.17 -14.60 0.37
CA SER A 97 3.33 -14.81 -0.81
C SER A 97 2.24 -13.75 -0.96
N TRP A 98 1.66 -13.68 -2.16
CA TRP A 98 0.46 -12.90 -2.44
C TRP A 98 -0.70 -13.79 -2.89
N SER A 99 -1.93 -13.35 -2.68
CA SER A 99 -3.14 -13.99 -3.23
C SER A 99 -3.10 -14.05 -4.77
N GLY A 100 -3.76 -15.04 -5.35
CA GLY A 100 -3.94 -15.14 -6.80
C GLY A 100 -2.67 -15.50 -7.58
N GLY A 101 -1.62 -15.97 -6.91
CA GLY A 101 -0.35 -16.37 -7.55
C GLY A 101 0.53 -15.19 -7.96
N LEU A 102 0.27 -13.99 -7.45
CA LEU A 102 1.10 -12.80 -7.72
C LEU A 102 2.47 -12.95 -7.05
N SER A 103 3.52 -12.52 -7.74
CA SER A 103 4.89 -12.50 -7.18
C SER A 103 5.23 -11.12 -6.62
N ASN A 104 6.20 -11.06 -5.70
CA ASN A 104 6.74 -9.78 -5.20
C ASN A 104 7.22 -8.87 -6.32
N ALA A 105 7.89 -9.42 -7.33
CA ALA A 105 8.35 -8.68 -8.49
C ALA A 105 7.19 -8.09 -9.31
N LEU A 106 6.12 -8.86 -9.51
CA LEU A 106 4.94 -8.39 -10.26
C LEU A 106 4.21 -7.28 -9.51
N ILE A 107 4.05 -7.40 -8.18
CA ILE A 107 3.46 -6.37 -7.34
C ILE A 107 4.29 -5.08 -7.41
N LYS A 108 5.61 -5.20 -7.24
CA LYS A 108 6.54 -4.06 -7.33
C LYS A 108 6.43 -3.39 -8.70
N GLU A 109 6.53 -4.15 -9.79
CA GLU A 109 6.44 -3.62 -11.16
C GLU A 109 5.09 -2.95 -11.43
N PHE A 110 3.98 -3.49 -10.91
CA PHE A 110 2.67 -2.85 -11.04
C PHE A 110 2.64 -1.46 -10.38
N PHE A 111 3.02 -1.34 -9.11
CA PHE A 111 2.96 -0.06 -8.39
C PHE A 111 4.03 0.94 -8.80
N LYS A 112 5.09 0.49 -9.48
CA LYS A 112 6.06 1.36 -10.15
C LYS A 112 5.41 2.21 -11.25
N HIS A 113 4.49 1.61 -12.00
CA HIS A 113 3.87 2.27 -13.15
C HIS A 113 2.45 2.77 -12.88
N ARG A 114 1.79 2.23 -11.85
CA ARG A 114 0.38 2.51 -11.54
C ARG A 114 0.19 2.91 -10.08
N PRO A 115 0.29 4.21 -9.78
CA PRO A 115 -0.15 4.75 -8.50
C PRO A 115 -1.59 4.35 -8.23
N SER A 116 -1.87 3.84 -7.04
CA SER A 116 -3.20 3.36 -6.67
C SER A 116 -3.55 3.83 -5.27
N SER A 117 -4.85 3.99 -5.03
CA SER A 117 -5.39 4.24 -3.70
C SER A 117 -6.04 2.98 -3.13
N PHE A 118 -5.91 2.81 -1.83
CA PHE A 118 -6.59 1.75 -1.08
C PHE A 118 -7.61 2.38 -0.14
N LYS A 119 -8.77 1.76 0.03
CA LYS A 119 -9.79 2.19 1.02
C LYS A 119 -9.32 1.87 2.44
N GLY A 120 -8.52 0.82 2.57
CA GLY A 120 -8.10 0.27 3.84
C GLY A 120 -7.59 -1.16 3.66
N PHE A 121 -7.45 -1.86 4.77
CA PHE A 121 -7.10 -3.27 4.76
C PHE A 121 -7.68 -4.04 5.94
N ASN A 122 -7.87 -5.35 5.77
CA ASN A 122 -8.09 -6.27 6.88
C ASN A 122 -6.76 -6.91 7.28
N TYR A 123 -6.38 -6.74 8.54
CA TYR A 123 -5.22 -7.36 9.15
C TYR A 123 -5.66 -8.60 9.93
N ARG A 124 -5.28 -9.79 9.46
CA ARG A 124 -5.55 -11.08 10.09
C ARG A 124 -4.29 -11.69 10.68
N VAL A 125 -4.41 -12.25 11.87
CA VAL A 125 -3.38 -13.07 12.51
C VAL A 125 -3.81 -14.52 12.37
N THR A 126 -3.11 -15.30 11.55
CA THR A 126 -3.44 -16.72 11.30
C THR A 126 -2.73 -17.66 12.26
N THR A 127 -1.60 -17.22 12.82
CA THR A 127 -0.86 -17.91 13.90
C THR A 127 -0.26 -16.86 14.82
N GLY A 128 -0.35 -17.07 16.13
CA GLY A 128 0.09 -16.11 17.14
C GLY A 128 -1.08 -15.61 17.98
N SER A 129 -1.05 -14.34 18.39
CA SER A 129 -2.07 -13.75 19.24
C SER A 129 -2.46 -12.34 18.79
N ALA A 130 -3.55 -11.82 19.36
CA ALA A 130 -4.02 -10.47 19.08
C ALA A 130 -3.07 -9.35 19.56
N ALA A 131 -2.03 -9.67 20.35
CA ALA A 131 -0.97 -8.72 20.69
C ALA A 131 -0.17 -8.28 19.45
N GLN A 132 -0.27 -9.01 18.34
CA GLN A 132 0.28 -8.60 17.06
C GLN A 132 -0.30 -7.26 16.56
N PHE A 133 -1.52 -6.91 16.95
CA PHE A 133 -2.13 -5.64 16.56
C PHE A 133 -1.54 -4.42 17.28
N ASP A 134 -0.77 -4.62 18.34
CA ASP A 134 -0.05 -3.56 19.03
C ASP A 134 1.29 -3.24 18.35
N GLN A 135 1.70 -4.07 17.37
CA GLN A 135 2.93 -3.85 16.61
C GLN A 135 2.78 -2.69 15.62
N ALA A 136 3.90 -2.01 15.37
CA ALA A 136 3.89 -0.83 14.51
C ALA A 136 3.57 -1.18 13.05
N VAL A 137 2.61 -0.45 12.49
CA VAL A 137 2.39 -0.35 11.05
C VAL A 137 2.67 1.07 10.61
N LYS A 138 3.48 1.24 9.57
CA LYS A 138 3.87 2.58 9.10
C LYS A 138 3.73 2.65 7.59
N TRP A 139 3.30 3.81 7.11
CA TRP A 139 3.39 4.18 5.71
C TRP A 139 4.58 5.12 5.53
N HIS A 140 5.31 4.93 4.43
CA HIS A 140 6.49 5.70 4.09
C HIS A 140 6.34 6.29 2.69
N LYS A 141 6.96 7.44 2.47
CA LYS A 141 7.15 8.01 1.14
C LYS A 141 8.52 8.65 1.03
N GLY A 142 9.37 8.01 0.23
CA GLY A 142 10.67 8.52 -0.15
C GLY A 142 10.56 9.79 -0.97
N GLN A 143 11.49 10.70 -0.75
CA GLN A 143 11.64 11.95 -1.46
C GLN A 143 12.91 11.92 -2.30
N ILE A 144 12.96 12.77 -3.34
CA ILE A 144 14.11 12.85 -4.26
C ILE A 144 15.38 13.35 -3.55
N ASP A 145 15.24 14.11 -2.46
CA ASP A 145 16.35 14.62 -1.65
C ASP A 145 16.95 13.57 -0.69
N GLY A 146 16.46 12.32 -0.75
CA GLY A 146 16.90 11.24 0.14
C GLY A 146 16.24 11.27 1.52
N SER A 147 15.28 12.17 1.76
CA SER A 147 14.45 12.13 2.97
C SER A 147 13.25 11.19 2.80
N SER A 148 12.61 10.82 3.92
CA SER A 148 11.39 10.02 3.89
C SER A 148 10.35 10.61 4.83
N VAL A 149 9.13 10.76 4.33
CA VAL A 149 7.96 11.05 5.17
C VAL A 149 7.46 9.73 5.73
N THR A 150 7.43 9.61 7.07
CA THR A 150 6.91 8.42 7.75
C THR A 150 5.64 8.77 8.52
N ARG A 151 4.59 7.98 8.34
CA ARG A 151 3.32 8.13 9.06
C ARG A 151 2.97 6.83 9.77
N PRO A 152 2.86 6.81 11.11
CA PRO A 152 2.33 5.65 11.80
C PRO A 152 0.84 5.49 11.48
N LEU A 153 0.46 4.28 11.11
CA LEU A 153 -0.94 3.87 11.06
C LEU A 153 -1.20 3.27 12.44
N ASN A 154 -1.76 4.06 13.36
CA ASN A 154 -2.00 3.67 14.76
C ASN A 154 -3.11 2.62 14.86
N ILE A 155 -2.87 1.43 14.31
CA ILE A 155 -3.88 0.39 14.17
C ILE A 155 -4.42 -0.10 15.52
N GLY A 156 -3.59 -0.13 16.58
CA GLY A 156 -4.03 -0.55 17.91
C GLY A 156 -5.16 0.31 18.54
N GLN A 157 -5.39 1.53 18.03
CA GLN A 157 -6.46 2.41 18.52
C GLN A 157 -7.82 2.15 17.85
N TYR A 158 -7.85 1.41 16.74
CA TYR A 158 -9.11 1.11 16.04
C TYR A 158 -9.86 0.00 16.78
N GLN A 159 -11.16 0.21 17.05
CA GLN A 159 -11.99 -0.80 17.69
C GLN A 159 -11.97 -2.09 16.88
N ARG A 160 -11.70 -3.22 17.54
CA ARG A 160 -11.64 -4.53 16.90
C ARG A 160 -13.02 -4.86 16.34
N ASN A 161 -13.07 -5.20 15.05
CA ASN A 161 -14.31 -5.18 14.27
C ASN A 161 -15.36 -6.21 14.75
N THR A 162 -14.98 -7.17 15.61
CA THR A 162 -15.96 -8.01 16.31
C THR A 162 -15.44 -8.46 17.70
N GLN A 163 -16.32 -8.51 18.70
CA GLN A 163 -16.10 -9.34 19.90
C GLN A 163 -16.00 -10.85 19.56
N GLN A 164 -16.34 -11.21 18.31
CA GLN A 164 -16.47 -12.59 17.83
C GLN A 164 -15.17 -13.16 17.26
N ASN A 165 -14.24 -12.33 16.77
CA ASN A 165 -12.94 -12.77 16.29
C ASN A 165 -11.83 -11.79 16.69
N THR A 166 -11.07 -12.16 17.72
CA THR A 166 -9.98 -11.36 18.27
C THR A 166 -8.73 -11.34 17.39
N LEU A 167 -8.68 -12.12 16.31
CA LEU A 167 -7.54 -12.26 15.41
C LEU A 167 -7.73 -11.53 14.06
N ILE A 168 -8.74 -10.68 13.96
CA ILE A 168 -8.98 -9.84 12.77
C ILE A 168 -9.18 -8.39 13.20
N GLN A 169 -8.49 -7.49 12.51
CA GLN A 169 -8.66 -6.05 12.66
C GLN A 169 -8.84 -5.39 11.28
N THR A 170 -9.93 -4.65 11.11
CA THR A 170 -10.18 -3.89 9.89
C THR A 170 -9.74 -2.46 10.09
N ILE A 171 -8.95 -1.95 9.16
CA ILE A 171 -8.45 -0.59 9.15
C ILE A 171 -9.09 0.13 7.96
N ASP A 172 -10.04 1.02 8.25
CA ASP A 172 -10.69 1.87 7.27
C ASP A 172 -9.97 3.22 7.23
N THR A 173 -8.94 3.30 6.40
CA THR A 173 -8.12 4.50 6.25
C THR A 173 -7.57 4.50 4.84
N GLN A 174 -7.84 5.56 4.10
CA GLN A 174 -7.37 5.69 2.74
C GLN A 174 -5.87 6.02 2.71
N PHE A 175 -5.11 5.30 1.89
CA PHE A 175 -3.71 5.59 1.63
C PHE A 175 -3.36 5.33 0.17
N TYR A 176 -2.25 5.92 -0.26
CA TYR A 176 -1.78 5.88 -1.64
C TYR A 176 -0.45 5.17 -1.74
N ILE A 177 -0.35 4.27 -2.71
CA ILE A 177 0.86 3.55 -3.06
C ILE A 177 1.26 3.96 -4.47
N ASP A 178 2.49 4.46 -4.60
CA ASP A 178 3.15 4.78 -5.86
C ASP A 178 4.58 4.21 -5.84
N GLN A 179 5.38 4.54 -6.85
CA GLN A 179 6.76 4.06 -6.98
C GLN A 179 7.71 4.52 -5.85
N PHE A 180 7.32 5.50 -5.04
CA PHE A 180 8.09 6.06 -3.92
C PHE A 180 7.47 5.75 -2.55
N SER A 181 6.28 5.15 -2.51
CA SER A 181 5.65 4.76 -1.25
C SER A 181 6.19 3.42 -0.76
N ALA A 182 5.96 3.09 0.50
CA ALA A 182 6.06 1.75 1.05
C ALA A 182 5.18 1.62 2.30
N MET A 183 4.87 0.39 2.70
CA MET A 183 4.30 0.11 4.01
C MET A 183 5.17 -0.88 4.77
N THR A 184 5.35 -0.66 6.06
CA THR A 184 6.06 -1.60 6.93
C THR A 184 5.14 -2.17 8.00
N PHE A 185 5.30 -3.47 8.25
CA PHE A 185 4.60 -4.22 9.29
C PHE A 185 5.64 -4.91 10.16
N VAL A 186 5.66 -4.61 11.46
CA VAL A 186 6.45 -5.39 12.42
C VAL A 186 5.68 -6.65 12.79
N VAL A 187 6.20 -7.81 12.42
CA VAL A 187 5.58 -9.12 12.70
C VAL A 187 6.33 -9.78 13.85
N GLY A 188 5.63 -10.06 14.94
CA GLY A 188 6.17 -10.70 16.13
C GLY A 188 6.78 -12.07 15.84
N ALA A 189 7.61 -12.57 16.76
CA ALA A 189 8.20 -13.89 16.67
C ALA A 189 7.12 -14.99 16.54
N ASN A 190 7.40 -16.05 15.77
CA ASN A 190 6.50 -17.19 15.57
C ASN A 190 5.05 -16.80 15.20
N THR A 191 4.89 -15.71 14.43
CA THR A 191 3.59 -15.13 14.09
C THR A 191 3.38 -15.14 12.58
N THR A 192 2.19 -15.55 12.15
CA THR A 192 1.79 -15.52 10.74
C THR A 192 0.66 -14.52 10.56
N ILE A 193 0.80 -13.68 9.55
CA ILE A 193 -0.14 -12.62 9.22
C ILE A 193 -0.63 -12.73 7.79
N ALA A 194 -1.85 -12.25 7.56
CA ALA A 194 -2.43 -12.00 6.25
C ALA A 194 -3.04 -10.60 6.23
N VAL A 195 -2.68 -9.78 5.24
CA VAL A 195 -3.18 -8.41 5.11
C VAL A 195 -3.90 -8.27 3.79
N ASP A 196 -5.22 -8.10 3.84
CA ASP A 196 -6.10 -7.97 2.69
C ASP A 196 -6.32 -6.50 2.35
N PHE A 197 -5.65 -6.01 1.31
CA PHE A 197 -5.74 -4.63 0.83
C PHE A 197 -6.92 -4.46 -0.11
N VAL A 198 -7.85 -3.56 0.21
CA VAL A 198 -9.04 -3.31 -0.60
C VAL A 198 -8.79 -2.08 -1.47
N PHE A 199 -8.79 -2.27 -2.79
CA PHE A 199 -8.58 -1.17 -3.73
C PHE A 199 -9.69 -0.13 -3.63
N GLY A 200 -9.27 1.14 -3.65
CA GLY A 200 -10.14 2.30 -3.80
C GLY A 200 -10.40 2.57 -5.26
N GLU A 201 -9.44 3.28 -5.83
CA GLU A 201 -9.41 3.69 -7.22
C GLU A 201 -7.97 3.57 -7.73
N VAL A 202 -7.81 3.11 -8.98
CA VAL A 202 -6.55 3.25 -9.72
C VAL A 202 -6.50 4.69 -10.20
N LEU A 203 -5.47 5.44 -9.78
CA LEU A 203 -5.35 6.82 -10.22
C LEU A 203 -4.82 6.82 -11.65
N ASN A 204 -5.62 7.34 -12.59
CA ASN A 204 -5.12 7.58 -13.94
C ASN A 204 -3.90 8.50 -13.83
N SER A 205 -2.74 8.02 -14.28
CA SER A 205 -1.62 8.92 -14.53
C SER A 205 -2.13 9.96 -15.51
N VAL A 206 -2.05 11.25 -15.17
CA VAL A 206 -2.23 12.30 -16.17
C VAL A 206 -1.08 12.11 -17.16
N VAL A 207 -1.34 11.39 -18.25
CA VAL A 207 -0.48 11.41 -19.41
C VAL A 207 -0.69 12.79 -20.00
N GLY A 208 0.22 13.71 -19.68
CA GLY A 208 0.24 15.04 -20.30
C GLY A 208 0.33 14.87 -21.81
N GLY A 209 -0.77 15.20 -22.49
CA GLY A 209 -0.81 15.43 -23.93
C GLY A 209 -0.61 16.91 -24.24
#